data_AF-A0A936VYT5-F1
#
_entry.id   AF-A0A936VYT5-F1
#
_cell.length_a   1.000
_cell.length_b   1.000
_cell.length_c   1.000
_cell.angle_alpha   90.00
_cell.angle_beta   90.00
_cell.angle_gamma   90.00
#
_symmetry.space_group_name_H-M   'P 1'
#
loop_
_entity.id
_entity.type
_entity.pdbx_description
1 polymer ?
#
loop_
_entity_poly.entity_id
_entity_poly.type
_entity_poly.pdbx_seq_one_letter_code
_entity_poly.pdbx_strand_id
1 'polypeptide(L)'
;MSQDPKPLKKKVASTKPATTVQTQRRTSSTRNVQSFPLLFTKQNYLYIGIGCALIALGLILMLGGGMTDPNVWDESVIYSPRRITLAPFVILAGLGMQVYAIFKK
;
A
#
# COMPACT_ATOMS: atom_id res chain seq x y z
N MET A 1 19.83 -81.20 26.81
CA MET A 1 19.30 -79.99 27.46
C MET A 1 18.45 -79.23 26.45
N SER A 2 17.12 -79.24 26.62
CA SER A 2 16.21 -78.29 25.95
C SER A 2 15.37 -77.66 27.05
N GLN A 3 15.56 -76.35 27.23
CA GLN A 3 14.75 -75.51 28.11
C GLN A 3 13.45 -75.16 27.40
N ASP A 4 12.32 -75.25 28.11
CA ASP A 4 11.10 -74.54 27.74
C ASP A 4 11.27 -73.02 27.95
N PRO A 5 10.51 -72.18 27.23
CA PRO A 5 9.80 -71.13 27.93
C PRO A 5 8.36 -70.83 27.46
N LYS A 6 7.44 -70.88 28.44
CA LYS A 6 6.33 -69.96 28.82
C LYS A 6 5.31 -69.41 27.77
N PRO A 7 3.99 -69.40 28.10
CA PRO A 7 2.92 -68.91 27.22
C PRO A 7 2.63 -67.40 27.41
N LEU A 8 2.36 -66.68 26.31
CA LEU A 8 1.92 -65.28 26.33
C LEU A 8 0.53 -65.13 25.69
N LYS A 9 -0.45 -64.73 26.50
CA LYS A 9 -1.80 -64.32 26.10
C LYS A 9 -1.74 -63.04 25.26
N LYS A 10 -2.53 -62.92 24.19
CA LYS A 10 -2.87 -61.61 23.60
C LYS A 10 -4.35 -61.52 23.20
N LYS A 11 -4.90 -60.35 23.53
CA LYS A 11 -6.31 -59.93 23.57
C LYS A 11 -7.04 -59.95 22.23
N VAL A 12 -8.32 -60.29 22.35
CA VAL A 12 -9.50 -59.91 21.55
C VAL A 12 -9.39 -58.53 20.90
N ALA A 13 -9.73 -58.41 19.61
CA ALA A 13 -10.40 -57.24 19.04
C ALA A 13 -11.01 -57.54 17.66
N SER A 14 -12.31 -57.26 17.57
CA SER A 14 -13.23 -57.35 16.43
C SER A 14 -12.69 -56.84 15.09
N THR A 15 -12.86 -57.67 14.07
CA THR A 15 -12.89 -57.30 12.65
C THR A 15 -14.07 -56.36 12.38
N LYS A 16 -13.77 -55.12 11.98
CA LYS A 16 -14.66 -54.24 11.22
C LYS A 16 -13.87 -53.67 10.04
N PRO A 17 -14.36 -53.75 8.79
CA PRO A 17 -13.70 -53.13 7.66
C PRO A 17 -14.01 -51.62 7.70
N ALA A 18 -13.06 -50.83 8.20
CA ALA A 18 -13.10 -49.39 8.06
C ALA A 18 -12.50 -49.02 6.70
N THR A 19 -13.37 -48.80 5.72
CA THR A 19 -13.08 -48.16 4.44
C THR A 19 -12.24 -46.91 4.68
N THR A 20 -10.97 -46.97 4.27
CA THR A 20 -10.06 -45.83 4.31
C THR A 20 -10.52 -44.85 3.22
N VAL A 21 -11.27 -43.83 3.63
CA VAL A 21 -11.54 -42.65 2.81
C VAL A 21 -10.19 -41.97 2.59
N GLN A 22 -9.61 -42.17 1.42
CA GLN A 22 -8.42 -41.44 0.99
C GLN A 22 -8.83 -39.97 0.82
N THR A 23 -8.56 -39.17 1.85
CA THR A 23 -8.57 -37.71 1.74
C THR A 23 -7.54 -37.32 0.70
N GLN A 24 -7.99 -37.03 -0.52
CA GLN A 24 -7.17 -36.42 -1.56
C GLN A 24 -6.60 -35.12 -1.00
N ARG A 25 -5.32 -35.16 -0.62
CA ARG A 25 -4.52 -33.99 -0.28
C ARG A 25 -4.42 -33.14 -1.54
N ARG A 26 -5.36 -32.20 -1.70
CA ARG A 26 -5.35 -31.20 -2.77
C ARG A 26 -3.97 -30.55 -2.74
N THR A 27 -3.17 -30.85 -3.76
CA THR A 27 -1.94 -30.12 -4.02
C THR A 27 -2.34 -28.67 -4.25
N SER A 28 -1.98 -27.81 -3.31
CA SER A 28 -2.13 -26.37 -3.43
C SER A 28 -1.28 -25.94 -4.61
N SER A 29 -1.95 -25.75 -5.76
CA SER A 29 -1.38 -25.09 -6.93
C SER A 29 -0.86 -23.73 -6.47
N THR A 30 0.46 -23.61 -6.40
CA THR A 30 1.13 -22.35 -6.06
C THR A 30 0.90 -21.45 -7.26
N ARG A 31 -0.12 -20.58 -7.21
CA ARG A 31 -0.27 -19.50 -8.19
C ARG A 31 1.03 -18.72 -8.16
N ASN A 32 1.78 -18.78 -9.26
CA ASN A 32 2.83 -17.83 -9.52
C ASN A 32 2.14 -16.47 -9.65
N VAL A 33 2.12 -15.70 -8.57
CA VAL A 33 1.62 -14.32 -8.60
C VAL A 33 2.74 -13.56 -9.29
N GLN A 34 2.60 -13.36 -10.60
CA GLN A 34 3.46 -12.47 -11.36
C GLN A 34 3.49 -11.14 -10.62
N SER A 35 4.59 -10.94 -9.90
CA SER A 35 4.79 -9.77 -9.07
C SER A 35 5.30 -8.71 -10.02
N PHE A 36 4.45 -7.79 -10.43
CA PHE A 36 4.90 -6.63 -11.18
C PHE A 36 5.96 -5.93 -10.33
N PRO A 37 7.22 -5.83 -10.78
CA PRO A 37 8.23 -5.12 -10.04
C PRO A 37 7.79 -3.65 -9.99
N LEU A 38 7.38 -3.19 -8.82
CA LEU A 38 7.06 -1.79 -8.61
C LEU A 38 8.32 -0.99 -8.97
N LEU A 39 8.21 -0.10 -9.96
CA LEU A 39 9.32 0.72 -10.43
C LEU A 39 9.85 1.67 -9.35
N PHE A 40 9.07 1.85 -8.28
CA PHE A 40 9.33 2.74 -7.17
C PHE A 40 9.20 2.00 -5.83
N THR A 41 10.16 2.22 -4.95
CA THR A 41 10.13 1.77 -3.54
C THR A 41 8.97 2.43 -2.80
N LYS A 42 8.40 1.77 -1.78
CA LYS A 42 7.32 2.32 -0.92
C LYS A 42 7.62 3.74 -0.42
N GLN A 43 8.87 4.03 -0.09
CA GLN A 43 9.30 5.35 0.37
C GLN A 43 9.21 6.43 -0.70
N ASN A 44 9.51 6.07 -1.95
CA ASN A 44 9.41 7.01 -3.07
C ASN A 44 7.95 7.38 -3.35
N TYR A 45 7.05 6.38 -3.27
CA TYR A 45 5.61 6.63 -3.37
C TYR A 45 5.09 7.63 -2.33
N LEU A 46 5.66 7.62 -1.12
CA LEU A 46 5.32 8.57 -0.06
C LEU A 46 5.78 10.00 -0.42
N TYR A 47 6.99 10.17 -0.96
CA TYR A 47 7.47 11.47 -1.43
C TYR A 47 6.64 12.04 -2.58
N ILE A 48 6.22 11.18 -3.53
CA ILE A 48 5.30 11.56 -4.60
C ILE A 48 3.96 12.04 -4.02
N GLY A 49 3.42 11.34 -3.02
CA GLY A 49 2.20 11.75 -2.33
C GLY A 49 2.33 13.14 -1.68
N ILE A 50 3.45 13.38 -0.99
CA ILE A 50 3.73 14.67 -0.33
C ILE A 50 3.81 15.81 -1.35
N GLY A 51 4.59 15.66 -2.42
CA GLY A 51 4.72 16.75 -3.39
C GLY A 51 3.45 16.98 -4.22
N CYS A 52 2.62 15.95 -4.43
CA CYS A 52 1.30 16.12 -5.01
C CYS A 52 0.37 16.94 -4.09
N ALA A 53 0.43 16.70 -2.77
CA ALA A 53 -0.31 17.49 -1.79
C ALA A 53 0.16 18.95 -1.74
N LEU A 54 1.46 19.22 -1.88
CA LEU A 54 2.00 20.58 -1.97
C LEU A 54 1.49 21.33 -3.21
N ILE A 55 1.45 20.67 -4.38
CA ILE A 55 0.91 21.25 -5.61
C ILE A 55 -0.58 21.57 -5.42
N ALA A 56 -1.35 20.61 -4.89
CA ALA A 56 -2.77 20.81 -4.61
C ALA A 56 -3.01 22.00 -3.65
N LEU A 57 -2.21 22.11 -2.59
CA LEU A 57 -2.27 23.22 -1.65
C LEU A 57 -1.99 24.57 -2.34
N GLY A 58 -0.98 24.64 -3.19
CA GLY A 58 -0.64 25.85 -3.95
C GLY A 58 -1.77 26.27 -4.91
N LEU A 59 -2.41 25.31 -5.59
CA LEU A 59 -3.56 25.57 -6.44
C LEU A 59 -4.79 26.05 -5.66
N ILE A 60 -5.08 25.45 -4.50
CA ILE A 60 -6.16 25.88 -3.61
C ILE A 60 -5.94 27.32 -3.12
N LEU A 61 -4.69 27.67 -2.80
CA LEU A 61 -4.32 29.01 -2.35
C LEU A 61 -4.56 30.07 -3.45
N MET A 62 -4.37 29.68 -4.71
CA MET A 62 -4.64 30.51 -5.89
C MET A 62 -6.16 30.67 -6.16
N LEU A 63 -6.96 29.63 -5.89
CA LEU A 63 -8.42 29.63 -6.07
C LEU A 63 -9.18 30.54 -5.09
N GLY A 64 -8.66 30.75 -3.87
CA GLY A 64 -9.41 31.43 -2.80
C GLY A 64 -9.51 32.96 -2.86
N GLY A 65 -9.22 33.60 -4.00
CA GLY A 65 -9.03 35.06 -4.14
C GLY A 65 -10.22 35.80 -4.75
N GLY A 66 -11.41 35.18 -4.74
CA GLY A 66 -12.63 35.80 -5.26
C GLY A 66 -13.11 36.94 -4.37
N MET A 67 -13.33 38.12 -4.97
CA MET A 67 -14.00 39.24 -4.31
C MET A 67 -15.44 38.86 -3.96
N THR A 68 -15.86 39.18 -2.74
CA THR A 68 -17.23 38.96 -2.24
C THR A 68 -18.26 39.86 -2.92
N ASP A 69 -17.84 41.03 -3.44
CA ASP A 69 -18.67 41.96 -4.19
C ASP A 69 -18.00 42.35 -5.52
N PRO A 70 -18.58 42.01 -6.69
CA PRO A 70 -17.97 42.29 -8.01
C PRO A 70 -17.90 43.79 -8.37
N ASN A 71 -18.51 44.66 -7.57
CA ASN A 71 -18.52 46.11 -7.76
C ASN A 71 -17.53 46.87 -6.85
N VAL A 72 -16.85 46.18 -5.92
CA VAL A 72 -15.88 46.77 -5.00
C VAL A 72 -14.50 46.16 -5.27
N TRP A 73 -13.64 46.93 -5.93
CA TRP A 73 -12.25 46.54 -6.18
C TRP A 73 -11.42 46.71 -4.90
N ASP A 74 -11.26 45.62 -4.16
CA ASP A 74 -10.36 45.58 -3.00
C ASP A 74 -8.97 45.14 -3.46
N GLU A 75 -8.11 46.13 -3.75
CA GLU A 75 -6.73 45.92 -4.21
C GLU A 75 -5.92 45.04 -3.25
N SER A 76 -6.28 45.02 -1.97
CA SER A 76 -5.59 44.22 -0.94
C SER A 76 -5.83 42.70 -1.09
N VAL A 77 -6.97 42.31 -1.69
CA VAL A 77 -7.36 40.90 -1.88
C VAL A 77 -6.75 40.34 -3.17
N ILE A 78 -6.67 41.16 -4.22
CA ILE A 78 -6.14 40.79 -5.55
C ILE A 78 -4.61 40.88 -5.59
N TYR A 79 -4.05 41.99 -5.12
CA TYR A 79 -2.60 42.22 -5.07
C TYR A 79 -1.98 41.75 -3.76
N SER A 80 -2.63 40.81 -3.07
CA SER A 80 -2.06 40.24 -1.87
C SER A 80 -0.74 39.52 -2.24
N PRO A 81 0.43 39.97 -1.74
CA PRO A 81 1.71 39.38 -2.09
C PRO A 81 1.75 37.88 -1.76
N ARG A 82 0.93 37.42 -0.80
CA ARG A 82 0.78 36.00 -0.46
C ARG A 82 0.25 35.14 -1.62
N ARG A 83 -0.53 35.63 -2.57
CA ARG A 83 -1.03 34.78 -3.67
C ARG A 83 -0.14 34.91 -4.91
N ILE A 84 0.41 36.08 -5.15
CA ILE A 84 1.24 36.37 -6.33
C ILE A 84 2.63 35.74 -6.20
N THR A 85 3.20 35.65 -5.00
CA THR A 85 4.54 35.04 -4.82
C THR A 85 4.49 33.74 -4.03
N LEU A 86 3.77 33.68 -2.90
CA LEU A 86 3.78 32.48 -2.06
C LEU A 86 3.13 31.28 -2.76
N ALA A 87 1.98 31.46 -3.43
CA ALA A 87 1.29 30.35 -4.08
C ALA A 87 2.10 29.72 -5.24
N PRO A 88 2.68 30.51 -6.19
CA PRO A 88 3.57 29.95 -7.20
C PRO A 88 4.80 29.28 -6.60
N PHE A 89 5.40 29.85 -5.55
CA PHE A 89 6.54 29.24 -4.87
C PHE A 89 6.21 27.86 -4.29
N VAL A 90 5.03 27.70 -3.68
CA VAL A 90 4.57 26.42 -3.14
C VAL A 90 4.40 25.38 -4.25
N ILE A 91 3.86 25.79 -5.41
CA ILE A 91 3.73 24.91 -6.58
C ILE A 91 5.12 24.50 -7.10
N LEU A 92 6.06 25.45 -7.23
CA LEU A 92 7.44 25.16 -7.64
C LEU A 92 8.14 24.22 -6.66
N ALA A 93 7.96 24.42 -5.36
CA ALA A 93 8.50 23.54 -4.34
C ALA A 93 7.91 22.12 -4.43
N GLY A 94 6.59 22.01 -4.67
CA GLY A 94 5.92 20.73 -4.90
C GLY A 94 6.44 20.01 -6.16
N LEU A 95 6.61 20.73 -7.26
CA LEU A 95 7.20 20.18 -8.50
C LEU A 95 8.66 19.75 -8.29
N GLY A 96 9.46 20.55 -7.58
CA GLY A 96 10.84 20.20 -7.22
C GLY A 96 10.91 18.94 -6.34
N MET A 97 9.99 18.81 -5.38
CA MET A 97 9.85 17.59 -4.58
C MET A 97 9.48 16.38 -5.43
N GLN A 98 8.64 16.55 -6.46
CA GLN A 98 8.27 15.49 -7.40
C GLN A 98 9.48 15.01 -8.21
N VAL A 99 10.29 15.94 -8.71
CA VAL A 99 11.55 15.62 -9.40
C VAL A 99 12.49 14.86 -8.45
N TYR A 100 12.67 15.37 -7.23
CA TYR A 100 13.51 14.70 -6.23
C TYR A 100 13.00 13.29 -5.90
N ALA A 101 11.68 13.11 -5.73
CA ALA A 101 11.07 11.82 -5.47
C ALA A 101 11.42 10.83 -6.60
N ILE A 102 11.15 11.19 -7.86
CA ILE A 102 11.40 10.32 -9.01
C ILE A 102 12.88 9.92 -9.12
N PHE A 103 13.81 10.86 -8.92
CA PHE A 103 15.25 10.60 -8.99
C PHE A 103 15.79 9.83 -7.78
N LYS A 104 15.13 9.94 -6.62
CA LYS A 104 15.50 9.22 -5.40
C LYS A 104 15.01 7.77 -5.49
N LYS A 105 15.84 6.91 -6.07
CA LYS A 105 15.66 5.44 -6.03
C LYS A 105 15.89 4.89 -4.62
#